data_AF-A0A3C0HRE2-F1
#
_entry.id   AF-A0A3C0HRE2-F1
#
_cell.length_a   1.000
_cell.length_b   1.000
_cell.length_c   1.000
_cell.angle_alpha   90.00
_cell.angle_beta   90.00
_cell.angle_gamma   90.00
#
_symmetry.space_group_name_H-M   'P 1'
#
loop_
_entity.id
_entity.type
_entity.pdbx_description
1 polymer ?
#
loop_
_entity_poly.entity_id
_entity_poly.type
_entity_poly.pdbx_seq_one_letter_code
_entity_poly.pdbx_strand_id
1 'polypeptide(L)'
;IKLDGLRFSMAWMLQALWVTLTAGAALAAMTSGAKADLGPVGIIGLVVWLIGFAIEVTADRQKSAFRADPTNRGRFIDVGLWAWSRHPNYFGEITLWLGVAIVAAPVLQGWQYATLVSPVFVFVLLNFVSGVPMLERRSDREWGGQEAYEAYKAKTAVLILRPPR
;
A
#
# COMPACT_ATOMS: atom_id res chain seq x y z
N ILE A 1 -2.71 -3.83 -25.86
CA ILE A 1 -2.06 -4.76 -24.90
C ILE A 1 -2.12 -6.22 -25.38
N LYS A 2 -3.15 -6.67 -26.13
CA LYS A 2 -3.21 -8.04 -26.71
C LYS A 2 -2.51 -8.26 -28.08
N LEU A 3 -1.71 -7.32 -28.59
CA LEU A 3 -1.17 -7.38 -29.96
C LEU A 3 0.36 -7.54 -30.03
N ASP A 4 1.08 -7.38 -28.92
CA ASP A 4 2.54 -7.48 -28.87
C ASP A 4 2.93 -8.44 -27.74
N GLY A 5 3.33 -9.65 -28.12
CA GLY A 5 3.67 -10.73 -27.19
C GLY A 5 4.85 -10.39 -26.29
N LEU A 6 5.82 -9.60 -26.78
CA LEU A 6 6.99 -9.20 -25.99
C LEU A 6 6.59 -8.24 -24.88
N ARG A 7 5.78 -7.23 -25.20
CA ARG A 7 5.27 -6.27 -24.21
C ARG A 7 4.39 -6.94 -23.16
N PHE A 8 3.56 -7.90 -23.58
CA PHE A 8 2.76 -8.71 -22.66
C PHE A 8 3.65 -9.51 -21.71
N SER A 9 4.63 -10.25 -22.24
CA SER A 9 5.57 -11.05 -21.44
C SER A 9 6.40 -10.19 -20.49
N MET A 10 6.85 -9.01 -20.90
CA MET A 10 7.55 -8.07 -20.02
C MET A 10 6.66 -7.60 -18.87
N ALA A 11 5.42 -7.21 -19.15
CA ALA A 11 4.47 -6.79 -18.11
C ALA A 11 4.20 -7.93 -17.12
N TRP A 12 4.02 -9.16 -17.63
CA TRP A 12 3.82 -10.35 -16.82
C TRP A 12 5.01 -10.65 -15.91
N MET A 13 6.23 -10.58 -16.43
CA MET A 13 7.45 -10.81 -15.64
C MET A 13 7.69 -9.73 -14.59
N LEU A 14 7.34 -8.47 -14.91
CA LEU A 14 7.40 -7.38 -13.94
C LEU A 14 6.41 -7.59 -12.79
N GLN A 15 5.19 -8.08 -13.09
CA GLN A 15 4.22 -8.45 -12.06
C GLN A 15 4.69 -9.62 -11.20
N ALA A 16 5.28 -10.66 -11.80
CA ALA A 16 5.83 -11.79 -11.06
C ALA A 16 6.97 -11.35 -10.12
N LEU A 17 7.88 -10.50 -10.62
CA LEU A 17 8.98 -9.95 -9.82
C LEU A 17 8.43 -9.11 -8.65
N TRP A 18 7.45 -8.25 -8.91
CA TRP A 18 6.78 -7.45 -7.89
C TRP A 18 6.24 -8.32 -6.76
N VAL A 19 5.40 -9.31 -7.11
CA VAL A 19 4.73 -10.17 -6.12
C VAL A 19 5.77 -10.94 -5.30
N THR A 20 6.83 -11.43 -5.96
CA THR A 20 7.90 -12.17 -5.29
C THR A 20 8.67 -11.29 -4.31
N LEU A 21 9.04 -10.07 -4.70
CA LEU A 21 9.77 -9.14 -3.82
C LEU A 21 8.92 -8.71 -2.62
N THR A 22 7.63 -8.46 -2.87
CA THR A 22 6.67 -8.08 -1.83
C THR A 22 6.47 -9.22 -0.83
N ALA A 23 6.22 -10.43 -1.31
CA ALA A 23 6.03 -11.62 -0.47
C ALA A 23 7.33 -12.19 0.11
N GLY A 24 8.50 -11.65 -0.27
CA GLY A 24 9.81 -12.25 0.00
C GLY A 24 10.05 -12.57 1.47
N ALA A 25 9.75 -11.63 2.38
CA ALA A 25 9.93 -11.84 3.82
C ALA A 25 9.03 -12.95 4.37
N ALA A 26 7.78 -13.01 3.92
CA ALA A 26 6.85 -14.09 4.28
C ALA A 26 7.33 -15.44 3.73
N LEU A 27 7.74 -15.48 2.46
CA LEU A 27 8.24 -16.71 1.83
C LEU A 27 9.49 -17.23 2.52
N ALA A 28 10.45 -16.35 2.85
CA ALA A 28 11.66 -16.73 3.57
C ALA A 28 11.35 -17.25 4.98
N ALA A 29 10.39 -16.63 5.68
CA ALA A 29 9.96 -17.12 6.99
C ALA A 29 9.29 -18.50 6.91
N MET A 30 8.37 -18.71 5.95
CA MET A 30 7.67 -19.99 5.78
C MET A 30 8.56 -21.12 5.31
N THR A 31 9.63 -20.81 4.56
CA THR A 31 10.58 -21.80 4.03
C THR A 31 11.83 -21.95 4.91
N SER A 32 11.93 -21.19 6.00
CA SER A 32 13.04 -21.31 6.94
C SER A 32 12.99 -22.66 7.65
N GLY A 33 14.14 -23.32 7.77
CA GLY A 33 14.30 -24.47 8.65
C GLY A 33 14.33 -24.09 10.14
N ALA A 34 14.47 -22.80 10.44
CA ALA A 34 14.45 -22.28 11.80
C ALA A 34 13.01 -22.12 12.29
N LYS A 35 12.75 -22.60 13.50
CA LYS A 35 11.49 -22.36 14.21
C LYS A 35 11.78 -21.39 15.34
N ALA A 36 11.02 -20.32 15.40
CA ALA A 36 10.97 -19.42 16.55
C ALA A 36 9.54 -19.37 17.06
N ASP A 37 9.38 -19.32 18.38
CA ASP A 37 8.10 -18.92 18.96
C ASP A 37 7.82 -17.47 18.55
N LEU A 38 6.53 -17.11 18.45
CA LEU A 38 6.11 -15.78 18.03
C LEU A 38 6.82 -14.69 18.86
N GLY A 39 6.93 -14.90 20.17
CA GLY A 39 7.61 -14.01 21.10
C GLY A 39 7.07 -12.57 21.08
N PRO A 40 7.73 -11.64 21.79
CA PRO A 40 7.35 -10.23 21.77
C PRO A 40 7.43 -9.60 20.37
N VAL A 41 8.46 -9.97 19.58
CA VAL A 41 8.69 -9.41 18.24
C VAL A 41 7.57 -9.79 17.28
N GLY A 42 7.16 -11.06 17.25
CA GLY A 42 6.06 -11.51 16.41
C GLY A 42 4.71 -10.92 16.84
N ILE A 43 4.48 -10.69 18.14
CA ILE A 43 3.28 -9.97 18.60
C ILE A 43 3.28 -8.53 18.10
N ILE A 44 4.41 -7.82 18.20
CA ILE A 44 4.53 -6.46 17.66
C ILE A 44 4.26 -6.44 16.16
N GLY A 45 4.88 -7.35 15.41
CA GLY A 45 4.67 -7.47 13.96
C GLY A 45 3.22 -7.77 13.61
N LEU A 46 2.55 -8.64 14.36
CA LEU A 46 1.13 -8.94 14.18
C LEU A 46 0.24 -7.73 14.46
N VAL A 47 0.52 -6.96 15.51
CA VAL A 47 -0.23 -5.72 15.82
C VAL A 47 -0.03 -4.68 14.71
N VAL A 48 1.19 -4.48 14.25
CA VAL A 48 1.49 -3.58 13.11
C VAL A 48 0.75 -4.05 11.86
N TRP A 49 0.74 -5.35 11.58
CA TRP A 49 0.01 -5.93 10.46
C TRP A 49 -1.50 -5.68 10.57
N LEU A 50 -2.09 -5.92 11.73
CA LEU A 50 -3.52 -5.70 11.99
C LEU A 50 -3.91 -4.25 11.81
N ILE A 51 -3.08 -3.30 12.27
CA ILE A 51 -3.31 -1.87 12.08
C ILE A 51 -3.29 -1.52 10.59
N GLY A 52 -2.27 -1.97 9.86
CA GLY A 52 -2.17 -1.72 8.41
C GLY A 52 -3.37 -2.27 7.65
N PHE A 53 -3.72 -3.52 7.92
CA PHE A 53 -4.88 -4.19 7.33
C PHE A 53 -6.20 -3.47 7.65
N ALA A 54 -6.42 -3.08 8.91
CA ALA A 54 -7.63 -2.37 9.30
C ALA A 54 -7.76 -1.01 8.60
N ILE A 55 -6.65 -0.26 8.46
CA ILE A 55 -6.63 1.01 7.73
C ILE A 55 -6.98 0.78 6.25
N GLU A 56 -6.32 -0.18 5.60
CA GLU A 56 -6.53 -0.48 4.18
C GLU A 56 -7.98 -0.87 3.89
N VAL A 57 -8.50 -1.86 4.60
CA VAL A 57 -9.88 -2.34 4.43
C VAL A 57 -10.89 -1.23 4.70
N THR A 58 -10.64 -0.40 5.72
CA THR A 58 -11.53 0.73 6.02
C THR A 58 -11.50 1.78 4.93
N ALA A 59 -10.32 2.15 4.43
CA ALA A 59 -10.15 3.12 3.36
C ALA A 59 -10.85 2.67 2.06
N ASP A 60 -10.68 1.40 1.69
CA ASP A 60 -11.29 0.85 0.48
C ASP A 60 -12.80 0.70 0.60
N ARG A 61 -13.31 0.32 1.78
CA ARG A 61 -14.75 0.31 2.07
C ARG A 61 -15.35 1.71 1.97
N GLN A 62 -14.70 2.72 2.56
CA GLN A 62 -15.14 4.11 2.46
C GLN A 62 -15.19 4.59 1.02
N LYS A 63 -14.15 4.31 0.22
CA LYS A 63 -14.07 4.68 -1.20
C LYS A 63 -15.14 3.97 -2.03
N SER A 64 -15.37 2.68 -1.76
CA SER A 64 -16.36 1.87 -2.47
C SER A 64 -17.77 2.34 -2.17
N ALA A 65 -18.09 2.59 -0.89
CA ALA A 65 -19.38 3.15 -0.47
C ALA A 65 -19.62 4.54 -1.08
N PHE A 66 -18.62 5.41 -1.06
CA PHE A 66 -18.71 6.75 -1.66
C PHE A 66 -19.03 6.69 -3.16
N ARG A 67 -18.37 5.78 -3.90
CA ARG A 67 -18.58 5.61 -5.35
C ARG A 67 -19.91 4.95 -5.70
N ALA A 68 -20.46 4.14 -4.80
CA ALA A 68 -21.75 3.47 -5.02
C ALA A 68 -22.93 4.45 -4.96
N ASP A 69 -22.79 5.57 -4.23
CA ASP A 69 -23.79 6.61 -4.13
C ASP A 69 -23.84 7.47 -5.42
N PRO A 70 -24.98 7.48 -6.16
CA PRO A 70 -25.14 8.28 -7.37
C PRO A 70 -24.96 9.79 -7.16
N THR A 71 -25.19 10.31 -5.94
CA THR A 71 -25.02 11.73 -5.62
C THR A 71 -23.55 12.16 -5.58
N ASN A 72 -22.63 11.20 -5.49
CA ASN A 72 -21.18 11.43 -5.50
C ASN A 72 -20.56 11.29 -6.90
N ARG A 73 -21.36 11.12 -7.95
CA ARG A 73 -20.86 11.04 -9.32
C ARG A 73 -20.07 12.30 -9.68
N GLY A 74 -18.84 12.10 -10.16
CA GLY A 74 -17.94 13.18 -10.52
C GLY A 74 -17.29 13.91 -9.34
N ARG A 75 -17.54 13.49 -8.09
CA ARG A 75 -16.92 14.07 -6.89
C ARG A 75 -15.72 13.22 -6.43
N PHE A 76 -14.78 13.86 -5.74
CA PHE A 76 -13.71 13.18 -5.03
C PHE A 76 -14.11 12.92 -3.57
N ILE A 77 -13.54 11.87 -2.98
CA ILE A 77 -13.75 11.53 -1.58
C ILE A 77 -12.78 12.34 -0.70
N ASP A 78 -13.32 13.00 0.31
CA ASP A 78 -12.56 13.82 1.27
C ASP A 78 -13.01 13.60 2.72
N VAL A 79 -13.72 12.49 2.98
CA VAL A 79 -14.28 12.12 4.29
C VAL A 79 -13.64 10.84 4.85
N GLY A 80 -13.78 10.63 6.16
CA GLY A 80 -13.21 9.46 6.82
C GLY A 80 -11.69 9.46 6.79
N LEU A 81 -11.06 8.33 6.46
CA LEU A 81 -9.60 8.24 6.35
C LEU A 81 -9.05 9.06 5.18
N TRP A 82 -9.87 9.32 4.16
CA TRP A 82 -9.49 10.16 3.02
C TRP A 82 -9.37 11.63 3.40
N ALA A 83 -10.00 12.08 4.49
CA ALA A 83 -9.74 13.41 5.04
C ALA A 83 -8.33 13.53 5.66
N TRP A 84 -7.77 12.41 6.12
CA TRP A 84 -6.51 12.36 6.87
C TRP A 84 -5.28 12.14 5.97
N SER A 85 -5.47 11.42 4.87
CA SER A 85 -4.45 11.12 3.86
C SER A 85 -5.13 10.97 2.51
N ARG A 86 -4.47 11.37 1.43
CA ARG A 86 -4.97 11.19 0.06
C ARG A 86 -4.88 9.75 -0.42
N HIS A 87 -4.00 8.94 0.18
CA HIS A 87 -3.82 7.52 -0.14
C HIS A 87 -3.72 6.69 1.16
N PRO A 88 -4.78 6.67 1.99
CA PRO A 88 -4.76 5.97 3.27
C PRO A 88 -4.67 4.45 3.11
N ASN A 89 -5.20 3.91 2.01
CA ASN A 89 -5.08 2.50 1.64
C ASN A 89 -3.62 2.09 1.41
N TYR A 90 -2.83 2.89 0.70
CA TYR A 90 -1.40 2.62 0.50
C TYR A 90 -0.58 2.72 1.78
N PHE A 91 -0.96 3.63 2.69
CA PHE A 91 -0.36 3.66 4.02
C PHE A 91 -0.62 2.35 4.79
N GLY A 92 -1.86 1.84 4.71
CA GLY A 92 -2.23 0.54 5.26
C GLY A 92 -1.39 -0.60 4.67
N GLU A 93 -1.26 -0.64 3.34
CA GLU A 93 -0.48 -1.64 2.61
C GLU A 93 1.01 -1.62 2.99
N ILE A 94 1.63 -0.45 3.08
CA ILE A 94 3.03 -0.34 3.50
C ILE A 94 3.19 -0.80 4.96
N THR A 95 2.25 -0.42 5.82
CA THR A 95 2.26 -0.77 7.24
C THR A 95 2.09 -2.28 7.45
N LEU A 96 1.21 -2.93 6.70
CA LEU A 96 1.03 -4.38 6.82
C LEU A 96 2.26 -5.15 6.35
N TRP A 97 2.92 -4.72 5.26
CA TRP A 97 4.14 -5.38 4.79
C TRP A 97 5.32 -5.17 5.75
N LEU A 98 5.36 -4.02 6.43
CA LEU A 98 6.27 -3.81 7.55
C LEU A 98 5.98 -4.78 8.71
N GLY A 99 4.71 -5.01 9.05
CA GLY A 99 4.30 -6.01 10.03
C GLY A 99 4.78 -7.42 9.68
N VAL A 100 4.60 -7.83 8.42
CA VAL A 100 5.11 -9.12 7.90
C VAL A 100 6.63 -9.22 8.07
N ALA A 101 7.37 -8.17 7.71
CA ALA A 101 8.83 -8.15 7.84
C ALA A 101 9.28 -8.29 9.31
N ILE A 102 8.58 -7.64 10.24
CA ILE A 102 8.85 -7.76 11.69
C ILE A 102 8.59 -9.19 12.18
N VAL A 103 7.47 -9.81 11.78
CA VAL A 103 7.17 -11.21 12.14
C VAL A 103 8.19 -12.17 11.56
N ALA A 104 8.66 -11.93 10.34
CA ALA A 104 9.64 -12.77 9.67
C ALA A 104 11.04 -12.68 10.28
N ALA A 105 11.45 -11.50 10.74
CA ALA A 105 12.84 -11.21 11.13
C ALA A 105 13.50 -12.24 12.07
N PRO A 106 12.85 -12.80 13.11
CA PRO A 106 13.48 -13.75 14.04
C PRO A 106 13.85 -15.11 13.42
N VAL A 107 13.21 -15.50 12.32
CA VAL A 107 13.43 -16.81 11.67
C VAL A 107 14.33 -16.73 10.43
N LEU A 108 14.75 -15.53 10.04
CA LEU A 108 15.63 -15.33 8.88
C LEU A 108 17.07 -15.71 9.23
N GLN A 109 17.74 -16.37 8.29
CA GLN A 109 19.15 -16.77 8.41
C GLN A 109 19.93 -16.46 7.13
N GLY A 110 21.19 -16.03 7.29
CA GLY A 110 22.11 -15.82 6.17
C GLY A 110 21.56 -14.86 5.10
N TRP A 111 21.43 -15.34 3.86
CA TRP A 111 20.95 -14.53 2.74
C TRP A 111 19.48 -14.11 2.86
N GLN A 112 18.68 -14.77 3.70
CA GLN A 112 17.26 -14.49 3.85
C GLN A 112 16.99 -13.08 4.39
N TYR A 113 17.94 -12.45 5.10
CA TYR A 113 17.83 -11.05 5.53
C TYR A 113 17.66 -10.07 4.37
N ALA A 114 18.10 -10.42 3.16
CA ALA A 114 17.87 -9.61 1.96
C ALA A 114 16.37 -9.40 1.69
N THR A 115 15.50 -10.31 2.14
CA THR A 115 14.05 -10.20 1.95
C THR A 115 13.38 -9.11 2.80
N LEU A 116 14.08 -8.57 3.81
CA LEU A 116 13.62 -7.40 4.58
C LEU A 116 13.60 -6.10 3.75
N VAL A 117 14.10 -6.14 2.51
CA VAL A 117 13.91 -5.05 1.54
C VAL A 117 12.45 -4.89 1.11
N SER A 118 11.60 -5.91 1.31
CA SER A 118 10.19 -5.93 0.90
C SER A 118 9.39 -4.65 1.26
N PRO A 119 9.31 -4.20 2.53
CA PRO A 119 8.56 -2.98 2.87
C PRO A 119 9.14 -1.72 2.23
N VAL A 120 10.45 -1.64 2.05
CA VAL A 120 11.11 -0.52 1.34
C VAL A 120 10.75 -0.56 -0.14
N PHE A 121 10.74 -1.75 -0.76
CA PHE A 121 10.33 -1.94 -2.14
C PHE A 121 8.87 -1.51 -2.35
N VAL A 122 7.93 -1.98 -1.51
CA VAL A 122 6.52 -1.58 -1.57
C VAL A 122 6.37 -0.06 -1.42
N PHE A 123 7.06 0.55 -0.45
CA PHE A 123 7.05 2.00 -0.27
C PHE A 123 7.52 2.76 -1.51
N VAL A 124 8.68 2.39 -2.07
CA VAL A 124 9.23 3.07 -3.25
C VAL A 124 8.30 2.92 -4.45
N LEU A 125 7.77 1.72 -4.62
CA LEU A 125 6.92 1.35 -5.73
C LEU A 125 5.57 2.07 -5.72
N LEU A 126 4.91 2.16 -4.56
CA LEU A 126 3.63 2.86 -4.41
C LEU A 126 3.77 4.37 -4.40
N ASN A 127 4.92 4.91 -3.96
CA ASN A 127 5.08 6.35 -3.81
C ASN A 127 5.69 7.03 -5.05
N PHE A 128 6.56 6.34 -5.80
CA PHE A 128 7.35 6.98 -6.87
C PHE A 128 7.17 6.37 -8.26
N VAL A 129 6.92 5.07 -8.36
CA VAL A 129 6.89 4.37 -9.66
C VAL A 129 5.45 4.17 -10.14
N SER A 130 4.62 3.65 -9.25
CA SER A 130 3.23 3.27 -9.47
C SER A 130 2.37 3.81 -8.33
N GLY A 131 1.07 3.53 -8.32
CA GLY A 131 0.21 3.94 -7.22
C GLY A 131 -0.03 5.45 -7.18
N VAL A 132 0.62 6.15 -6.25
CA VAL A 132 0.37 7.58 -5.94
C VAL A 132 0.51 8.47 -7.18
N PRO A 133 1.63 8.49 -7.94
CA PRO A 133 1.80 9.45 -9.03
C PRO A 133 0.78 9.23 -10.16
N MET A 134 0.41 7.98 -10.42
CA MET A 134 -0.58 7.65 -11.44
C MET A 134 -1.99 8.07 -11.03
N LEU A 135 -2.35 7.83 -9.77
CA LEU A 135 -3.65 8.24 -9.24
C LEU A 135 -3.76 9.75 -9.12
N GLU A 136 -2.74 10.44 -8.60
CA GLU A 136 -2.71 11.90 -8.52
C GLU A 136 -2.85 12.54 -9.90
N ARG A 137 -2.10 12.08 -10.91
CA ARG A 137 -2.25 12.58 -12.29
C ARG A 137 -3.64 12.36 -12.86
N ARG A 138 -4.29 11.25 -12.50
CA ARG A 138 -5.68 10.99 -12.92
C ARG A 138 -6.65 11.93 -12.22
N SER A 139 -6.54 12.05 -10.91
CA SER A 139 -7.36 12.95 -10.09
C SER A 139 -7.20 14.40 -10.54
N ASP A 140 -5.99 14.83 -10.91
CA ASP A 140 -5.71 16.17 -11.42
C ASP A 140 -6.32 16.41 -12.80
N ARG A 141 -6.47 15.37 -13.63
CA ARG A 141 -7.20 15.48 -14.91
C ARG A 141 -8.71 15.54 -14.71
N GLU A 142 -9.24 14.84 -13.70
CA GLU A 142 -10.68 14.77 -13.43
C GLU A 142 -11.19 15.99 -12.64
N TRP A 143 -10.41 16.48 -11.67
CA TRP A 143 -10.82 17.51 -10.71
C TRP A 143 -9.89 18.73 -10.62
N GLY A 144 -8.76 18.73 -11.34
CA GLY A 144 -7.82 19.84 -11.32
C GLY A 144 -8.47 21.17 -11.71
N GLY A 145 -8.09 22.24 -11.01
CA GLY A 145 -8.67 23.57 -11.20
C GLY A 145 -9.99 23.82 -10.47
N GLN A 146 -10.59 22.81 -9.82
CA GLN A 146 -11.70 23.02 -8.90
C GLN A 146 -11.16 23.50 -7.54
N GLU A 147 -11.65 24.64 -7.05
CA GLU A 147 -11.17 25.24 -5.79
C GLU A 147 -11.24 24.26 -4.60
N ALA A 148 -12.33 23.50 -4.49
CA ALA A 148 -12.49 22.51 -3.43
C ALA A 148 -11.44 21.38 -3.49
N TYR A 149 -11.07 20.93 -4.69
CA TYR A 149 -10.07 19.88 -4.88
C TYR A 149 -8.66 20.38 -4.59
N GLU A 150 -8.32 21.58 -5.04
CA GLU A 150 -7.02 22.19 -4.75
C GLU A 150 -6.85 22.46 -3.24
N ALA A 151 -7.91 22.95 -2.58
CA ALA A 151 -7.93 23.12 -1.13
C ALA A 151 -7.73 21.78 -0.39
N TYR A 152 -8.39 20.72 -0.86
CA TYR A 152 -8.19 19.37 -0.35
C TYR A 152 -6.74 18.88 -0.52
N LYS A 153 -6.16 19.01 -1.72
CA LYS A 153 -4.75 18.62 -1.97
C LYS A 153 -3.76 19.39 -1.11
N ALA A 154 -4.02 20.67 -0.87
CA ALA A 154 -3.15 21.53 -0.08
C ALA A 154 -3.16 21.17 1.42
N LYS A 155 -4.34 20.81 1.97
CA LYS A 155 -4.49 20.49 3.40
C LYS A 155 -4.20 19.04 3.74
N THR A 156 -4.42 18.11 2.80
CA THR A 156 -4.36 16.67 3.06
C THR A 156 -3.02 16.07 2.62
N ALA A 157 -2.34 15.42 3.56
CA ALA A 157 -1.08 14.74 3.30
C ALA A 157 -1.24 13.62 2.26
N VAL A 158 -0.19 13.35 1.48
CA VAL A 158 -0.25 12.33 0.42
C VAL A 158 -0.44 10.93 1.01
N LEU A 159 0.42 10.54 1.95
CA LEU A 159 0.50 9.17 2.45
C LEU A 159 0.28 9.07 3.96
N ILE A 160 0.93 9.94 4.73
CA ILE A 160 0.88 9.92 6.20
C ILE A 160 -0.53 10.27 6.69
N LEU A 161 -1.11 9.43 7.55
CA LEU A 161 -2.34 9.76 8.27
C LEU A 161 -2.09 10.93 9.23
N ARG A 162 -2.62 12.10 8.91
CA ARG A 162 -2.56 13.29 9.76
C ARG A 162 -3.97 13.81 10.01
N PRO A 163 -4.30 14.26 11.24
CA PRO A 163 -5.60 14.85 11.49
C PRO A 163 -5.90 16.01 10.51
N PRO A 164 -7.12 16.09 9.96
CA PRO A 164 -7.52 17.17 9.06
C PRO A 164 -7.48 18.51 9.80
N ARG A 165 -7.05 19.57 9.10
CA ARG A 165 -7.03 20.95 9.57
C ARG A 165 -8.29 21.69 9.19
#